data_AF-A0A9E0RPL5-F1
#
_entry.id   AF-A0A9E0RPL5-F1
#
_cell.length_a   1.000
_cell.length_b   1.000
_cell.length_c   1.000
_cell.angle_alpha   90.00
_cell.angle_beta   90.00
_cell.angle_gamma   90.00
#
_symmetry.space_group_name_H-M   'P 1'
#
loop_
_entity.id
_entity.type
_entity.pdbx_description
1 polymer ?
#
loop_
_entity_poly.entity_id
_entity_poly.type
_entity_poly.pdbx_seq_one_letter_code
_entity_poly.pdbx_strand_id
1 'polypeptide(L)' 'MSLYSGPELDKNQANFAPLTPVSVLKRTERVYPDLPAQIHGSIRRNWGEVAERCKRLASALSQRGVG' A
#
# COMPACT_ATOMS: atom_id res chain seq x y z
N MET A 1 -18.45 21.42 13.71
CA MET A 1 -17.41 21.81 12.74
C MET A 1 -16.18 20.97 13.06
N SER A 2 -15.69 20.16 12.12
CA SER A 2 -14.54 19.29 12.37
C SER A 2 -13.27 20.14 12.49
N LEU A 3 -12.37 19.79 13.42
CA LEU A 3 -11.04 20.42 13.58
C LEU A 3 -10.13 20.22 12.35
N TYR A 4 -10.56 19.40 11.37
CA TYR A 4 -9.77 19.01 10.20
C TYR A 4 -10.34 19.55 8.88
N SER A 5 -11.03 20.69 8.89
CA SER A 5 -11.71 21.23 7.70
C SER A 5 -11.36 22.69 7.39
N GLY A 6 -10.24 23.18 7.92
CA GLY A 6 -9.71 24.49 7.55
C GLY A 6 -9.09 24.49 6.15
N PRO A 7 -9.14 25.62 5.42
CA PRO A 7 -8.59 25.73 4.06
C PRO A 7 -7.08 25.43 4.01
N GLU A 8 -6.35 25.57 5.12
CA GLU A 8 -4.95 25.19 5.25
C GLU A 8 -4.71 23.67 5.13
N LEU A 9 -5.74 22.85 5.30
CA LEU A 9 -5.70 21.40 5.15
C LEU A 9 -6.31 20.91 3.83
N ASP A 10 -6.70 21.82 2.93
CA ASP A 10 -7.19 21.45 1.61
C ASP A 10 -6.14 20.63 0.85
N LYS A 11 -6.64 19.71 0.03
CA LYS A 11 -5.79 18.84 -0.78
C LYS A 11 -4.94 19.68 -1.72
N ASN A 12 -3.63 19.50 -1.64
CA ASN A 12 -2.64 20.14 -2.46
C ASN A 12 -1.56 19.12 -2.87
N GLN A 13 -0.60 19.53 -3.70
CA GLN A 13 0.45 18.64 -4.18
C GLN A 13 1.33 18.06 -3.06
N ALA A 14 1.42 18.72 -1.90
CA ALA A 14 2.25 18.27 -0.79
C ALA A 14 1.55 17.22 0.10
N ASN A 15 0.21 17.30 0.26
CA ASN A 15 -0.55 16.42 1.16
C ASN A 15 -1.44 15.38 0.43
N PHE A 16 -1.59 15.48 -0.89
CA PHE A 16 -2.45 14.59 -1.66
C PHE A 16 -1.75 14.06 -2.92
N ALA A 17 -1.80 12.74 -3.09
CA ALA A 17 -1.49 12.06 -4.33
C ALA A 17 -2.52 10.94 -4.55
N PRO A 18 -3.03 10.74 -5.78
CA PRO A 18 -3.93 9.64 -6.05
C PRO A 18 -3.22 8.31 -5.83
N LEU A 19 -3.82 7.48 -4.99
CA LEU A 19 -3.26 6.18 -4.64
C LEU A 19 -3.74 5.13 -5.66
N THR A 20 -2.78 4.41 -6.26
CA THR A 20 -3.02 3.19 -7.04
C THR A 20 -2.79 1.99 -6.11
N PRO A 21 -3.30 0.79 -6.45
CA PRO A 21 -3.04 -0.40 -5.63
C PRO A 21 -1.54 -0.63 -5.34
N VAL A 22 -0.67 -0.33 -6.30
CA VAL A 22 0.79 -0.45 -6.14
C VAL A 22 1.35 0.65 -5.23
N SER A 23 0.91 1.90 -5.37
CA SER A 23 1.41 2.99 -4.52
C SER A 23 0.89 2.90 -3.08
N VAL A 24 -0.32 2.38 -2.87
CA VAL A 24 -0.82 1.99 -1.53
C VAL A 24 0.10 0.94 -0.92
N LEU A 25 0.32 -0.17 -1.62
CA LEU A 25 1.13 -1.28 -1.09
C LEU A 25 2.53 -0.82 -0.68
N LYS A 26 3.19 -0.04 -1.54
CA LYS A 26 4.52 0.51 -1.26
C LYS A 26 4.54 1.42 -0.02
N ARG A 27 3.51 2.26 0.16
CA ARG A 27 3.41 3.12 1.35
C ARG A 27 3.17 2.31 2.61
N THR A 28 2.23 1.37 2.56
CA THR A 28 1.80 0.61 3.74
C THR A 28 2.88 -0.37 4.20
N GLU A 29 3.59 -1.02 3.28
CA GLU A 29 4.76 -1.84 3.61
C GLU A 29 5.81 -1.04 4.39
N ARG A 30 6.08 0.20 3.97
CA ARG A 30 7.10 1.04 4.61
C ARG A 30 6.69 1.54 5.98
N VAL A 31 5.43 1.95 6.14
CA VAL A 31 4.96 2.64 7.35
C VAL A 31 4.45 1.64 8.39
N TYR A 32 3.86 0.53 7.96
CA TYR A 32 3.15 -0.43 8.79
C TYR A 32 3.50 -1.89 8.48
N PRO A 33 4.80 -2.26 8.37
CA PRO A 33 5.20 -3.59 7.90
C PRO A 33 4.61 -4.72 8.74
N ASP A 34 4.55 -4.53 10.06
CA ASP A 34 4.13 -5.57 11.02
C ASP A 34 2.63 -5.58 11.30
N LEU A 35 1.86 -4.62 10.77
CA LEU A 35 0.42 -4.59 10.97
C LEU A 35 -0.29 -5.64 10.11
N PRO A 36 -1.38 -6.27 10.61
CA PRO A 36 -2.17 -7.22 9.83
C PRO A 36 -2.70 -6.61 8.52
N ALA A 37 -2.53 -7.35 7.43
CA ALA A 37 -2.95 -6.96 6.07
C ALA A 37 -3.98 -7.93 5.48
N GLN A 38 -3.82 -9.23 5.72
CA GLN A 38 -4.70 -10.28 5.20
C GLN A 38 -5.04 -11.28 6.30
N ILE A 39 -6.34 -11.50 6.50
CA ILE A 39 -6.87 -12.57 7.34
C ILE A 39 -7.90 -13.34 6.51
N HIS A 40 -7.60 -14.61 6.21
CA HIS A 40 -8.49 -15.47 5.43
C HIS A 40 -8.31 -16.94 5.85
N GLY A 41 -9.28 -17.49 6.58
CA GLY A 41 -9.13 -18.81 7.20
C GLY A 41 -7.93 -18.85 8.16
N SER A 42 -7.03 -19.81 7.97
CA SER A 42 -5.78 -19.91 8.72
C SER A 42 -4.69 -18.94 8.25
N ILE A 43 -4.88 -18.28 7.10
CA ILE A 43 -3.91 -17.32 6.57
C ILE A 43 -3.99 -16.04 7.38
N ARG A 44 -2.87 -15.66 7.99
CA ARG A 44 -2.64 -14.35 8.59
C ARG A 44 -1.34 -13.81 8.01
N ARG A 45 -1.37 -12.62 7.44
CA ARG A 45 -0.19 -11.96 6.90
C ARG A 45 -0.14 -10.49 7.30
N ASN A 46 1.06 -10.00 7.60
CA ASN A 46 1.33 -8.58 7.75
C ASN A 46 1.60 -7.91 6.40
N TRP A 47 1.69 -6.57 6.38
CA TRP A 47 1.92 -5.82 5.14
C TRP A 47 3.29 -6.11 4.51
N GLY A 48 4.32 -6.39 5.31
CA GLY A 48 5.63 -6.82 4.81
C GLY A 48 5.55 -8.12 4.01
N GLU A 49 4.87 -9.13 4.55
CA GLU A 49 4.69 -10.43 3.90
C GLU A 49 3.84 -10.32 2.62
N VAL A 50 2.80 -9.48 2.62
CA VAL A 50 1.98 -9.22 1.42
C VAL A 50 2.85 -8.57 0.34
N ALA A 51 3.64 -7.56 0.70
CA ALA A 51 4.47 -6.85 -0.26
C ALA A 51 5.55 -7.75 -0.88
N GLU A 52 6.26 -8.54 -0.07
CA GLU A 52 7.28 -9.48 -0.56
C GLU A 52 6.68 -10.51 -1.52
N ARG A 53 5.49 -11.03 -1.22
CA ARG A 53 4.79 -11.96 -2.11
C ARG A 53 4.41 -11.30 -3.44
N CYS A 54 3.91 -10.07 -3.41
CA CYS A 54 3.58 -9.31 -4.61
C CYS A 54 4.82 -9.03 -5.47
N LYS A 55 5.93 -8.60 -4.87
CA LYS A 55 7.21 -8.36 -5.59
C LYS A 55 7.74 -9.63 -6.24
N ARG A 56 7.70 -10.77 -5.54
CA ARG A 56 8.09 -12.06 -6.10
C ARG A 56 7.25 -12.46 -7.31
N LEU A 57 5.93 -12.29 -7.23
CA LEU A 57 5.03 -12.55 -8.35
C LEU A 57 5.32 -11.59 -9.52
N ALA A 58 5.46 -10.30 -9.25
CA ALA A 58 5.77 -9.28 -10.26
C ALA A 58 7.10 -9.58 -10.97
N SER A 59 8.13 -9.99 -10.23
CA SER A 59 9.42 -10.41 -10.81
C SER A 59 9.27 -11.60 -11.75
N ALA A 60 8.52 -12.63 -11.35
CA ALA A 60 8.27 -13.80 -12.20
C ALA A 60 7.45 -13.46 -13.46
N LEU A 61 6.48 -12.54 -13.35
CA LEU A 61 5.71 -12.05 -14.50
C LEU A 61 6.58 -11.23 -15.46
N SER A 62 7.43 -10.36 -14.92
CA SER A 62 8.38 -9.57 -15.72
C SER A 62 9.34 -10.46 -16.50
N GLN A 63 9.87 -11.53 -15.88
CA GLN A 63 10.69 -12.53 -16.56
C GLN A 63 9.96 -13.26 -17.72
N ARG A 64 8.62 -13.23 -17.73
CA ARG A 64 7.77 -13.80 -18.78
C ARG A 64 7.30 -12.75 -19.79
N GLY A 65 7.84 -11.53 -19.74
CA GLY A 65 7.52 -10.44 -20.68
C GLY A 65 6.21 -9.72 -20.36
N VAL A 66 5.68 -9.85 -19.14
CA VAL A 66 4.47 -9.13 -18.70
C VAL A 66 4.91 -7.90 -17.88
N GLY A 67 4.61 -6.70 -18.37
CA GLY A 67 4.96 -5.43 -17.71
C GLY A 67 4.46 -4.21 -18.46
#